data_AF-A0A7C6PXH2-F1
#
_entry.id   AF-A0A7C6PXH2-F1
#
_cell.length_a   1.000
_cell.length_b   1.000
_cell.length_c   1.000
_cell.angle_alpha   90.00
_cell.angle_beta   90.00
_cell.angle_gamma   90.00
#
_symmetry.space_group_name_H-M   'P 1'
#
loop_
_entity.id
_entity.type
_entity.pdbx_description
1 polymer ?
#
loop_
_entity_poly.entity_id
_entity_poly.type
_entity_poly.pdbx_seq_one_letter_code
_entity_poly.pdbx_strand_id
1 'polypeptide(L)' 'MENNDFYYTFWRKKREIKLKEVSQAIGVAISSISRFERKKQINKDAYAFIKKKYDEFIKQYEMSEGNAQ' A
#
# COMPACT_ATOMS: atom_id res chain seq x y z
N MET A 1 -1.66 -20.64 -13.22
CA MET A 1 -1.68 -19.17 -13.32
C MET A 1 -1.25 -18.63 -11.97
N GLU A 2 -0.05 -18.07 -11.87
CA GLU A 2 0.45 -17.47 -10.62
C GLU A 2 -0.48 -16.31 -10.22
N ASN A 3 -1.25 -16.50 -9.15
CA ASN A 3 -2.01 -15.42 -8.53
C ASN A 3 -1.03 -14.35 -8.09
N ASN A 4 -1.04 -13.23 -8.81
CA ASN A 4 -0.10 -12.13 -8.63
C ASN A 4 -0.45 -11.36 -7.34
N ASP A 5 -0.09 -11.97 -6.22
CA ASP A 5 -0.56 -11.63 -4.87
C ASP A 5 0.13 -10.39 -4.27
N PHE A 6 0.81 -9.60 -5.10
CA PHE A 6 1.61 -8.42 -4.74
C PHE A 6 0.99 -7.10 -5.21
N TYR A 7 -0.33 -7.02 -5.32
CA TYR A 7 -1.06 -5.85 -5.83
C TYR A 7 -0.49 -4.51 -5.33
N TYR A 8 -0.34 -4.33 -4.01
CA TYR A 8 0.18 -3.10 -3.41
C TYR A 8 1.61 -2.78 -3.84
N THR A 9 2.47 -3.80 -3.91
CA THR A 9 3.86 -3.65 -4.37
C THR A 9 3.91 -3.21 -5.83
N PHE A 10 3.11 -3.85 -6.67
CA PHE A 10 3.06 -3.54 -8.11
C PHE A 10 2.48 -2.15 -8.36
N TRP A 11 1.34 -1.84 -7.74
CA TRP A 11 0.67 -0.54 -7.87
C TRP A 11 1.62 0.61 -7.51
N ARG A 12 2.36 0.45 -6.40
CA ARG A 12 3.31 1.44 -5.90
C ARG A 12 4.51 1.60 -6.83
N LYS A 13 5.12 0.49 -7.25
CA LYS A 13 6.27 0.50 -8.16
C LYS A 13 5.94 1.08 -9.53
N LYS A 14 4.76 0.77 -10.09
CA LYS A 14 4.31 1.30 -11.39
C LYS A 14 4.18 2.84 -11.38
N ARG A 15 3.93 3.43 -10.21
CA ARG A 15 3.81 4.88 -10.00
C ARG A 15 5.06 5.51 -9.37
N GLU A 16 6.16 4.73 -9.28
CA GLU A 16 7.43 5.19 -8.71
C GLU A 16 7.37 5.67 -7.25
N ILE A 17 6.29 5.35 -6.53
CA ILE A 17 6.09 5.74 -5.13
C ILE A 17 7.03 4.93 -4.24
N LYS A 18 7.73 5.56 -3.30
CA LYS A 18 8.61 4.88 -2.33
C LYS A 18 7.81 4.40 -1.12
N LEU A 19 8.27 3.33 -0.48
CA LEU A 19 7.67 2.85 0.78
C LEU A 19 7.66 3.92 1.89
N LYS A 20 8.65 4.81 1.88
CA LYS A 20 8.72 5.95 2.83
C LYS A 20 7.53 6.89 2.66
N GLU A 21 7.11 7.17 1.42
CA GLU A 21 5.99 8.06 1.14
C GLU A 21 4.68 7.45 1.60
N VAL A 22 4.46 6.15 1.31
CA VAL A 22 3.30 5.43 1.85
C VAL A 22 3.31 5.44 3.37
N SER A 23 4.45 5.15 3.99
CA SER A 23 4.63 5.17 5.44
C SER A 23 4.25 6.50 6.06
N GLN A 24 4.67 7.61 5.46
CA GLN A 24 4.33 8.95 5.91
C GLN A 24 2.84 9.25 5.70
N ALA A 25 2.26 8.87 4.56
CA ALA A 25 0.87 9.12 4.25
C ALA A 25 -0.10 8.36 5.17
N ILE A 26 0.20 7.11 5.50
CA ILE A 26 -0.70 6.26 6.27
C ILE A 26 -0.34 6.13 7.76
N GLY A 27 0.79 6.69 8.19
CA GLY A 27 1.24 6.65 9.57
C GLY A 27 1.66 5.26 10.07
N VAL A 28 2.14 4.39 9.18
CA VAL A 28 2.58 3.02 9.51
C VAL A 28 4.07 2.88 9.23
N ALA A 29 4.80 2.20 10.13
CA ALA A 29 6.23 1.96 9.94
C ALA A 29 6.55 1.22 8.62
N ILE A 30 7.62 1.65 7.94
CA ILE A 30 8.10 1.06 6.67
C ILE A 30 8.26 -0.47 6.76
N SER A 31 8.78 -0.98 7.88
CA SER A 31 8.97 -2.42 8.11
C SER A 31 7.64 -3.18 8.11
N SER A 32 6.59 -2.61 8.73
CA SER A 32 5.24 -3.19 8.78
C SER A 32 4.59 -3.18 7.40
N ILE A 33 4.75 -2.11 6.62
CA ILE A 33 4.27 -2.04 5.23
C ILE A 33 5.00 -3.06 4.37
N SER A 34 6.32 -3.19 4.51
CA SER A 34 7.10 -4.17 3.76
C SER A 34 6.69 -5.61 4.08
N ARG A 35 6.41 -5.93 5.35
CA ARG A 35 5.84 -7.24 5.74
C ARG A 35 4.45 -7.45 5.16
N PHE A 36 3.60 -6.42 5.18
CA PHE A 36 2.27 -6.45 4.59
C PHE A 36 2.32 -6.71 3.07
N GLU A 37 3.12 -5.93 2.32
CA GLU A 37 3.35 -6.10 0.87
C GLU A 37 3.82 -7.52 0.53
N ARG A 38 4.64 -8.13 1.41
CA ARG A 38 5.18 -9.49 1.26
C ARG A 38 4.28 -10.59 1.82
N LYS A 39 3.06 -10.27 2.28
CA LYS A 39 2.14 -11.19 2.97
C LYS A 39 2.74 -11.90 4.19
N LYS A 40 3.76 -11.28 4.81
CA LYS A 40 4.42 -11.76 6.04
C LYS A 40 3.84 -11.14 7.31
N GLN A 41 2.73 -10.41 7.21
CA GLN A 41 2.02 -9.89 8.38
C GLN A 41 1.12 -10.98 8.96
N ILE A 42 1.50 -11.50 10.12
CA ILE A 42 0.83 -12.63 10.78
C ILE A 42 -0.38 -12.16 11.58
N ASN A 43 -0.30 -10.97 12.17
CA ASN A 43 -1.41 -10.41 12.94
C ASN A 43 -2.52 -9.93 11.99
N LYS A 44 -3.69 -10.57 12.08
CA LYS A 44 -4.86 -10.31 11.22
C LYS A 44 -5.43 -8.90 11.41
N ASP A 45 -5.47 -8.40 12.63
CA ASP A 45 -5.97 -7.05 12.92
C ASP A 45 -5.03 -5.99 12.36
N ALA A 46 -3.72 -6.18 12.56
CA ALA A 46 -2.70 -5.32 11.96
C ALA A 46 -2.75 -5.38 10.43
N TYR A 47 -2.97 -6.56 9.85
CA TYR A 47 -3.14 -6.72 8.40
C TYR A 47 -4.36 -5.93 7.90
N ALA A 48 -5.53 -6.11 8.52
CA ALA A 48 -6.75 -5.42 8.13
C ALA A 48 -6.62 -3.89 8.28
N PHE A 49 -5.99 -3.43 9.36
CA PHE A 49 -5.70 -2.02 9.59
C PHE A 49 -4.81 -1.43 8.49
N ILE A 50 -3.67 -2.08 8.19
CA ILE A 50 -2.74 -1.61 7.15
C ILE A 50 -3.44 -1.64 5.79
N LYS A 51 -4.20 -2.71 5.48
CA LYS A 51 -4.96 -2.84 4.24
C LYS A 51 -5.91 -1.66 4.04
N LYS A 52 -6.74 -1.37 5.04
CA LYS A 52 -7.71 -0.27 4.99
C LYS A 52 -7.02 1.07 4.72
N LYS A 53 -5.95 1.36 5.46
CA LYS A 53 -5.18 2.59 5.32
C LYS A 53 -4.50 2.73 3.96
N TYR A 54 -3.96 1.63 3.44
CA TYR A 54 -3.33 1.60 2.11
C TYR A 54 -4.38 1.78 1.01
N ASP A 55 -5.53 1.11 1.09
CA ASP A 55 -6.63 1.27 0.14
C ASP A 55 -7.15 2.72 0.12
N GLU A 56 -7.29 3.36 1.29
CA GLU A 56 -7.63 4.79 1.42
C GLU A 56 -6.60 5.68 0.73
N PHE A 57 -5.30 5.41 0.93
CA PHE A 57 -4.22 6.14 0.26
C PHE A 57 -4.27 6.00 -1.27
N ILE A 58 -4.46 4.78 -1.79
CA ILE A 58 -4.60 4.53 -3.23
C ILE A 58 -5.77 5.32 -3.80
N LYS A 59 -6.93 5.28 -3.13
CA LYS A 59 -8.13 5.99 -3.56
C LYS A 59 -7.90 7.50 -3.62
N GLN A 60 -7.26 8.07 -2.60
CA GLN A 60 -6.93 9.50 -2.56
C GLN A 60 -5.94 9.89 -3.67
N TYR A 61 -4.91 9.08 -3.87
CA TYR A 61 -3.93 9.28 -4.93
C TYR A 61 -4.57 9.26 -6.32
N GLU A 62 -5.46 8.29 -6.58
CA GLU A 62 -6.14 8.16 -7.87
C GLU A 62 -7.15 9.30 -8.10
N MET A 63 -7.79 9.81 -7.05
CA MET A 63 -8.64 11.00 -7.14
C MET A 63 -7.83 12.28 -7.43
N SER A 64 -6.64 12.43 -6.86
CA SER A 64 -5.80 13.61 -7.12
C SER A 64 -5.23 13.58 -8.54
N GLU A 65 -4.79 12.43 -9.03
CA GLU A 65 -4.25 12.29 -10.39
C GLU A 65 -5.36 12.38 -11.46
N GLY A 66 -6.56 11.84 -11.17
CA GLY A 66 -7.70 11.90 -12.08
C GLY A 66 -8.32 13.29 -12.23
N ASN A 67 -8.07 14.20 -11.28
CA ASN A 67 -8.48 15.61 -11.36
C ASN A 67 -7.37 16.53 -11.92
N ALA A 68 -6.20 15.98 -12.25
CA ALA A 68 -5.07 16.73 -12.82
C ALA A 68 -5.02 16.66 -14.36
N GLN A 69 -6.07 16.13 -15.01
CA GLN A 69 -6.22 16.06 -16.47
C GLN A 69 -7.33 16.98 -16.98
#